data_AF-A0A497M8E3-F1
#
_entry.id   AF-A0A497M8E3-F1
#
_cell.length_a   1.000
_cell.length_b   1.000
_cell.length_c   1.000
_cell.angle_alpha   90.00
_cell.angle_beta   90.00
_cell.angle_gamma   90.00
#
_symmetry.space_group_name_H-M   'P 1'
#
loop_
_entity.id
_entity.type
_entity.pdbx_description
1 polymer ?
#
loop_
_entity_poly.entity_id
_entity_poly.type
_entity_poly.pdbx_seq_one_letter_code
_entity_poly.pdbx_strand_id
1 'polypeptide(L)'
;MSESRESIKKALAKKKRNKPEFVRQESWRYKRLDESWRRPRGIDSKMRLKKKGWPKSPNVGYRSPKNLRGLHPSGYREVLVRNLSDLEKLDPELDAVRIAHTVGEKKAIEISSRAYDMGLKVLNPPEAVRSEVGESEST
;
A
#
# COMPACT_ATOMS: atom_id res chain seq x y z
N MET A 1 16.10 -1.10 -19.91
CA MET A 1 16.27 0.30 -19.44
C MET A 1 15.62 0.41 -18.08
N SER A 2 16.40 0.55 -17.01
CA SER A 2 15.86 0.72 -15.66
C SER A 2 15.21 2.10 -15.58
N GLU A 3 13.90 2.15 -15.36
CA GLU A 3 13.24 3.41 -15.02
C GLU A 3 13.78 3.89 -13.66
N SER A 4 14.07 5.19 -13.57
CA SER A 4 14.51 5.77 -12.30
C SER A 4 13.41 5.60 -11.23
N ARG A 5 13.82 5.34 -9.99
CA ARG A 5 12.90 5.18 -8.86
C ARG A 5 11.94 6.36 -8.70
N GLU A 6 12.40 7.55 -9.03
CA GLU A 6 11.62 8.79 -9.02
C GLU A 6 10.46 8.74 -10.02
N SER A 7 10.68 8.19 -11.22
CA SER A 7 9.63 8.05 -12.23
C SER A 7 8.57 7.03 -11.82
N ILE A 8 8.98 5.94 -11.15
CA ILE A 8 8.06 4.94 -10.58
C ILE A 8 7.13 5.60 -9.54
N LYS A 9 7.69 6.36 -8.59
CA LYS A 9 6.90 7.09 -7.57
C LYS A 9 5.90 8.04 -8.22
N LYS A 10 6.33 8.82 -9.21
CA LYS A 10 5.48 9.77 -9.93
C LYS A 10 4.36 9.06 -10.69
N ALA A 11 4.65 7.94 -11.33
CA ALA A 11 3.67 7.14 -12.06
C ALA A 11 2.63 6.50 -11.11
N LEU A 12 3.06 5.98 -9.95
CA LEU A 12 2.18 5.48 -8.89
C LEU A 12 1.24 6.57 -8.36
N ALA A 13 1.78 7.74 -8.02
CA ALA A 13 1.01 8.87 -7.52
C ALA A 13 -0.03 9.35 -8.55
N LYS A 14 0.37 9.48 -9.82
CA LYS A 14 -0.55 9.85 -10.92
C LYS A 14 -1.66 8.82 -11.08
N LYS A 15 -1.36 7.52 -11.02
CA LYS A 15 -2.37 6.46 -11.16
C LYS A 15 -3.32 6.44 -9.97
N LYS A 16 -2.81 6.60 -8.75
CA LYS A 16 -3.63 6.68 -7.52
C LYS A 16 -4.61 7.86 -7.60
N ARG A 17 -4.14 9.05 -8.00
CA ARG A 17 -4.98 10.25 -8.15
C ARG A 17 -6.08 10.09 -9.20
N ASN A 18 -5.77 9.42 -10.31
CA ASN A 18 -6.73 9.24 -11.41
C ASN A 18 -7.76 8.13 -11.14
N LYS A 19 -7.51 7.27 -10.15
CA LYS A 19 -8.42 6.17 -9.81
C LYS A 19 -9.52 6.72 -8.88
N PRO A 20 -10.80 6.64 -9.28
CA PRO A 20 -11.89 7.05 -8.41
C PRO A 20 -12.01 6.09 -7.22
N GLU A 21 -12.61 6.58 -6.14
CA GLU A 21 -13.06 5.72 -5.07
C GLU A 21 -14.26 4.89 -5.54
N PHE A 22 -14.14 3.59 -5.37
CA PHE A 22 -15.18 2.66 -5.77
C PHE A 22 -16.10 2.38 -4.59
N VAL A 23 -17.06 3.29 -4.40
CA VAL A 23 -18.05 3.19 -3.33
C VAL A 23 -19.33 2.49 -3.79
N ARG A 24 -20.04 1.87 -2.86
CA ARG A 24 -21.39 1.31 -3.10
C ARG A 24 -22.38 2.42 -3.47
N GLN A 25 -23.38 2.08 -4.30
CA GLN A 25 -24.49 2.99 -4.58
C GLN A 25 -25.17 3.43 -3.27
N GLU A 26 -25.32 4.74 -3.07
CA GLU A 26 -26.03 5.38 -1.95
C GLU A 26 -25.47 5.06 -0.55
N SER A 27 -24.20 4.64 -0.44
CA SER A 27 -23.54 4.48 0.88
C SER A 27 -23.51 5.77 1.68
N TRP A 28 -23.32 6.92 1.01
CA TRP A 28 -23.36 8.24 1.65
C TRP A 28 -24.74 8.65 2.16
N ARG A 29 -25.83 8.02 1.67
CA ARG A 29 -27.20 8.38 2.02
C ARG A 29 -27.69 7.63 3.26
N TYR A 30 -27.22 6.40 3.47
CA TYR A 30 -27.75 5.50 4.49
C TYR A 30 -26.65 4.91 5.37
N LYS A 31 -26.71 5.14 6.68
CA LYS A 31 -25.74 4.58 7.67
C LYS A 31 -25.64 3.05 7.65
N ARG A 32 -26.73 2.35 7.26
CA ARG A 32 -26.77 0.88 7.14
C ARG A 32 -26.02 0.32 5.92
N LEU A 33 -25.54 1.18 5.02
CA LEU A 33 -24.86 0.77 3.79
C LEU A 33 -23.39 1.14 3.88
N ASP A 34 -22.53 0.12 4.02
CA ASP A 34 -21.09 0.33 3.96
C ASP A 34 -20.64 0.80 2.57
N GLU A 35 -19.51 1.51 2.55
CA GLU A 35 -18.87 2.00 1.33
C GLU A 35 -18.26 0.88 0.47
N SER A 36 -18.16 -0.33 1.00
CA SER A 36 -17.62 -1.50 0.30
C SER A 36 -18.34 -1.73 -1.04
N TRP A 37 -17.57 -1.70 -2.13
CA TRP A 37 -18.09 -1.84 -3.49
C TRP A 37 -19.02 -3.06 -3.65
N ARG A 38 -20.23 -2.82 -4.18
CA ARG A 38 -21.14 -3.87 -4.66
C ARG A 38 -21.65 -3.50 -6.04
N ARG A 39 -21.67 -4.48 -6.95
CA ARG A 39 -22.17 -4.28 -8.31
C ARG A 39 -23.65 -3.85 -8.28
N PRO A 40 -24.03 -2.68 -8.84
CA PRO A 40 -25.43 -2.27 -8.91
C PRO A 40 -26.19 -3.19 -9.87
N ARG A 41 -27.33 -3.73 -9.41
CA ARG A 41 -28.14 -4.71 -10.17
C ARG A 41 -29.47 -4.15 -10.69
N GLY A 42 -30.04 -3.14 -10.03
CA GLY A 42 -31.36 -2.60 -10.36
C GLY A 42 -31.46 -2.05 -11.78
N ILE A 43 -32.61 -2.26 -12.42
CA ILE A 43 -32.87 -1.85 -13.81
C ILE A 43 -32.75 -0.33 -13.94
N ASP A 44 -33.28 0.43 -12.98
CA ASP A 44 -33.24 1.91 -13.01
C ASP A 44 -32.02 2.55 -12.35
N SER A 45 -31.05 1.73 -11.89
CA SER A 45 -29.85 2.24 -11.22
C SER A 45 -29.06 3.16 -12.15
N LYS A 46 -28.95 4.44 -11.77
CA LYS A 46 -28.22 5.44 -12.56
C LYS A 46 -26.72 5.15 -12.60
N MET A 47 -26.21 4.51 -11.55
CA MET A 47 -24.85 4.00 -11.47
C MET A 47 -24.60 2.85 -12.45
N ARG A 48 -25.53 1.89 -12.55
CA ARG A 48 -25.48 0.79 -13.55
C ARG A 48 -25.50 1.34 -14.98
N LEU A 49 -26.34 2.35 -15.21
CA LEU A 49 -26.44 3.08 -16.48
C LEU A 49 -25.27 4.06 -16.74
N LYS A 50 -24.32 4.19 -15.79
CA LYS A 50 -23.14 5.06 -15.88
C LYS A 50 -23.47 6.54 -16.16
N LYS A 51 -24.58 7.06 -15.61
CA LYS A 51 -24.93 8.47 -15.75
C LYS A 51 -23.91 9.37 -15.04
N LYS A 52 -23.59 10.52 -15.65
CA LYS A 52 -22.73 11.56 -15.06
C LYS A 52 -23.31 12.01 -13.70
N GLY A 53 -22.43 12.26 -12.72
CA GLY A 53 -22.81 12.66 -11.36
C GLY A 53 -22.96 11.51 -10.37
N TRP A 54 -23.08 10.26 -10.85
CA TRP A 54 -23.06 9.07 -10.00
C TRP A 54 -21.64 8.48 -9.90
N PRO A 55 -21.29 7.80 -8.79
CA PRO A 55 -19.96 7.22 -8.64
C PRO A 55 -19.62 6.21 -9.74
N LYS A 56 -18.35 6.17 -10.14
CA LYS A 56 -17.88 5.32 -11.23
C LYS A 56 -17.87 3.85 -10.82
N SER A 57 -18.20 2.97 -11.77
CA SER A 57 -18.08 1.52 -11.58
C SER A 57 -16.66 1.02 -11.91
N PRO A 58 -16.11 0.06 -11.15
CA PRO A 58 -14.86 -0.63 -11.49
C PRO A 58 -14.95 -1.27 -12.88
N ASN A 59 -13.85 -1.19 -13.61
CA ASN A 59 -13.63 -1.85 -14.89
C ASN A 59 -12.14 -2.23 -15.01
N VAL A 60 -11.81 -3.06 -16.01
CA VAL A 60 -10.43 -3.52 -16.24
C VAL A 60 -9.50 -2.38 -16.63
N GLY A 61 -10.00 -1.30 -17.24
CA GLY A 61 -9.21 -0.13 -17.63
C GLY A 61 -8.63 0.67 -16.45
N TYR A 62 -9.24 0.60 -15.27
CA TYR A 62 -8.69 1.23 -14.06
C TYR A 62 -7.47 0.50 -13.49
N ARG A 63 -7.12 -0.68 -14.00
CA ARG A 63 -5.98 -1.47 -13.52
C ARG A 63 -4.66 -0.69 -13.67
N SER A 64 -3.76 -0.86 -12.72
CA SER A 64 -2.39 -0.32 -12.79
C SER A 64 -1.54 -1.11 -13.78
N PRO A 65 -0.55 -0.46 -14.43
CA PRO A 65 0.45 -1.15 -15.25
C PRO A 65 1.07 -2.33 -14.51
N LYS A 66 1.49 -3.38 -15.24
CA LYS A 66 2.01 -4.61 -14.62
C LYS A 66 3.23 -4.32 -13.73
N ASN A 67 4.16 -3.50 -14.21
CA ASN A 67 5.41 -3.18 -13.52
C ASN A 67 5.21 -2.41 -12.21
N LEU A 68 4.16 -1.58 -12.12
CA LEU A 68 3.89 -0.73 -10.95
C LEU A 68 2.93 -1.37 -9.94
N ARG A 69 2.32 -2.51 -10.29
CA ARG A 69 1.23 -3.06 -9.50
C ARG A 69 1.78 -3.72 -8.24
N GLY A 70 1.27 -3.29 -7.08
CA GLY A 70 1.64 -3.88 -5.79
C GLY A 70 2.91 -3.28 -5.18
N LEU A 71 3.51 -2.26 -5.80
CA LEU A 71 4.60 -1.51 -5.20
C LEU A 71 4.08 -0.53 -4.14
N HIS A 72 4.87 -0.33 -3.08
CA HIS A 72 4.67 0.72 -2.10
C HIS A 72 4.86 2.10 -2.77
N PRO A 73 4.23 3.19 -2.28
CA PRO A 73 4.47 4.54 -2.80
C PRO A 73 5.95 4.99 -2.82
N SER A 74 6.82 4.38 -2.02
CA SER A 74 8.28 4.61 -2.08
C SER A 74 9.00 3.90 -3.23
N GLY A 75 8.28 3.05 -3.98
CA GLY A 75 8.79 2.29 -5.11
C GLY A 75 9.36 0.91 -4.75
N TYR A 76 9.39 0.52 -3.47
CA TYR A 76 9.79 -0.84 -3.06
C TYR A 76 8.64 -1.83 -3.23
N ARG A 77 8.97 -3.11 -3.41
CA ARG A 77 8.03 -4.22 -3.23
C ARG A 77 7.92 -4.51 -1.74
N GLU A 78 6.71 -4.53 -1.21
CA GLU A 78 6.50 -4.85 0.21
C GLU A 78 6.59 -6.35 0.44
N VAL A 79 7.39 -6.77 1.42
CA VAL A 79 7.44 -8.16 1.88
C VAL A 79 7.05 -8.23 3.36
N LEU A 80 6.08 -9.10 3.65
CA LEU A 80 5.58 -9.32 5.00
C LEU A 80 6.50 -10.31 5.74
N VAL A 81 7.15 -9.84 6.81
CA VAL A 81 8.13 -10.60 7.59
C VAL A 81 7.56 -11.00 8.95
N ARG A 82 7.81 -12.24 9.37
CA ARG A 82 7.40 -12.78 10.69
C ARG A 82 8.56 -13.19 11.57
N ASN A 83 9.70 -13.54 10.98
CA ASN A 83 10.88 -14.04 11.68
C ASN A 83 12.17 -13.52 11.00
N LEU A 84 13.32 -13.81 11.61
CA LEU A 84 14.63 -13.39 11.07
C LEU A 84 15.01 -14.11 9.77
N SER A 85 14.62 -15.38 9.62
CA SER A 85 14.92 -16.18 8.42
C SER A 85 14.21 -15.64 7.16
N ASP A 86 13.09 -14.93 7.32
CA ASP A 86 12.40 -14.27 6.22
C ASP A 86 13.20 -13.08 5.66
N LEU A 87 14.12 -12.49 6.44
CA LEU A 87 14.95 -11.36 6.00
C LEU A 87 16.04 -11.76 5.02
N GLU A 88 16.59 -12.97 5.16
CA GLU A 88 17.75 -13.44 4.38
C GLU A 88 17.46 -13.58 2.88
N LYS A 89 16.18 -13.67 2.50
CA LYS A 89 15.75 -13.86 1.11
C LYS A 89 15.45 -12.56 0.39
N LEU A 90 15.67 -11.41 1.03
CA LEU A 90 15.25 -10.10 0.54
C LEU A 90 16.40 -9.35 -0.12
N ASP A 91 16.08 -8.60 -1.17
CA ASP A 91 17.01 -7.72 -1.86
C ASP A 91 16.82 -6.26 -1.37
N PRO A 92 17.84 -5.62 -0.74
CA PRO A 92 17.77 -4.25 -0.25
C PRO A 92 17.41 -3.18 -1.29
N GLU A 93 17.73 -3.41 -2.57
CA GLU A 93 17.46 -2.40 -3.61
C GLU A 93 15.97 -2.37 -4.00
N LEU A 94 15.35 -3.56 -4.07
CA LEU A 94 14.02 -3.78 -4.62
C LEU A 94 12.94 -3.92 -3.53
N ASP A 95 13.28 -4.53 -2.40
CA ASP A 95 12.34 -4.93 -1.37
C ASP A 95 12.36 -4.00 -0.15
N ALA A 96 11.20 -3.85 0.48
CA ALA A 96 11.05 -3.22 1.77
C ALA A 96 10.30 -4.15 2.73
N VAL A 97 10.71 -4.13 3.98
CA VAL A 97 10.20 -5.01 5.03
C VAL A 97 8.97 -4.38 5.68
N ARG A 98 7.90 -5.15 5.77
CA ARG A 98 6.75 -4.88 6.63
C ARG A 98 6.66 -5.96 7.70
N ILE A 99 6.85 -5.59 8.96
CA ILE A 99 6.74 -6.52 10.09
C ILE A 99 5.25 -6.85 10.30
N ALA A 100 4.93 -8.14 10.41
CA ALA A 100 3.55 -8.57 10.64
C ALA A 100 3.05 -8.11 12.03
N HIS A 101 1.80 -7.67 12.11
CA HIS A 101 1.19 -7.18 13.36
C HIS A 101 1.12 -8.22 14.48
N THR A 102 1.23 -9.51 14.15
CA THR A 102 1.21 -10.62 15.11
C THR A 102 2.56 -10.83 15.80
N VAL A 103 3.63 -10.17 15.33
CA VAL A 103 4.96 -10.28 15.93
C VAL A 103 5.00 -9.40 17.18
N GLY A 104 5.36 -10.00 18.31
CA GLY A 104 5.52 -9.25 19.56
C GLY A 104 6.68 -8.27 19.51
N GLU A 105 6.60 -7.21 20.32
CA GLU A 105 7.52 -6.08 20.30
C GLU A 105 8.99 -6.48 20.42
N LYS A 106 9.33 -7.38 21.35
CA LYS A 106 10.70 -7.89 21.53
C LYS A 106 11.30 -8.45 20.24
N LYS A 107 10.51 -9.25 19.50
CA LYS A 107 10.95 -9.82 18.21
C LYS A 107 10.94 -8.77 17.09
N ALA A 108 10.02 -7.82 17.14
CA ALA A 108 9.97 -6.73 16.17
C ALA A 108 11.22 -5.84 16.23
N ILE A 109 11.72 -5.55 17.44
CA ILE A 109 12.98 -4.83 17.66
C ILE A 109 14.14 -5.61 17.04
N GLU A 110 14.27 -6.89 17.38
CA GLU A 110 15.33 -7.77 16.85
C GLU A 110 15.32 -7.86 15.32
N ILE A 111 14.13 -8.04 14.72
CA ILE A 111 13.94 -8.05 13.26
C ILE A 111 14.33 -6.70 12.65
N SER A 112 13.97 -5.59 13.29
CA SER A 112 14.27 -4.26 12.77
C SER A 112 15.76 -3.96 12.81
N SER A 113 16.46 -4.23 13.91
CA SER A 113 17.92 -4.06 14.00
C SER A 113 18.63 -4.87 12.92
N ARG A 114 18.26 -6.16 12.77
CA ARG A 114 18.84 -7.02 11.73
C ARG A 114 18.54 -6.53 10.31
N ALA A 115 17.34 -5.98 10.07
CA ALA A 115 16.99 -5.40 8.79
C ALA A 115 17.83 -4.16 8.46
N TYR A 116 18.09 -3.30 9.45
CA TYR A 116 18.97 -2.13 9.26
C TYR A 116 20.42 -2.54 8.97
N ASP A 117 20.95 -3.55 9.66
CA ASP A 117 22.29 -4.10 9.38
C ASP A 117 22.41 -4.61 7.93
N MET A 118 21.33 -5.17 7.39
CA MET A 118 21.23 -5.65 6.00
C MET A 118 20.93 -4.54 4.98
N GLY A 119 20.73 -3.29 5.42
CA GLY A 119 20.37 -2.17 4.55
C GLY A 119 18.92 -2.20 4.04
N LEU A 120 18.05 -3.04 4.62
CA LEU A 120 16.65 -3.15 4.26
C LEU A 120 15.83 -2.00 4.86
N LYS A 121 14.92 -1.41 4.07
CA LYS A 121 14.00 -0.39 4.59
C LYS A 121 12.82 -1.02 5.32
N VAL A 122 12.68 -0.75 6.62
CA VAL A 122 11.49 -1.13 7.40
C VAL A 122 10.39 -0.07 7.24
N LEU A 123 9.18 -0.48 6.87
CA LEU A 123 8.03 0.41 6.63
C LEU A 123 7.24 0.75 7.89
N ASN A 124 7.24 -0.15 8.87
CA ASN A 124 6.54 0.00 10.15
C ASN A 124 7.51 -0.32 11.31
N PRO A 125 8.51 0.53 11.58
CA PRO A 125 9.42 0.30 12.70
C PRO A 125 8.66 0.33 14.03
N PRO A 126 9.06 -0.49 15.02
CA PRO A 126 8.51 -0.42 16.38
C PRO A 126 8.86 0.94 17.02
N GLU A 127 8.05 1.37 17.97
CA GLU A 127 8.16 2.72 18.57
C GLU A 127 9.51 2.95 19.24
N ALA A 128 10.01 1.95 19.99
CA ALA A 128 11.33 2.00 20.63
C ALA A 128 12.49 2.28 19.64
N VAL A 129 12.45 1.67 18.45
CA VAL A 129 13.51 1.86 17.44
C VAL A 129 13.28 3.15 16.65
N ARG A 130 12.03 3.60 16.53
CA ARG A 130 11.70 4.87 15.89
C ARG A 130 12.27 6.07 16.67
N SER A 131 12.28 6.04 18.00
CA SER A 131 12.90 7.09 18.83
C SER A 131 14.41 7.17 18.62
N GLU A 132 15.11 6.04 18.59
CA GLU A 132 16.57 5.99 18.43
C GLU A 132 17.03 6.55 17.07
N VAL A 133 16.32 6.21 15.99
CA VAL A 133 16.63 6.72 14.65
C VAL A 133 16.40 8.24 14.57
N GLY A 134 15.36 8.75 15.21
CA GLY A 134 15.05 10.19 15.23
C GLY A 134 16.13 11.04 15.90
N GLU A 135 16.79 10.52 16.94
CA GLU A 135 17.89 11.22 17.63
C GLU A 135 19.15 11.28 16.75
N SER A 136 19.47 10.18 16.05
CA SER A 136 20.64 10.11 15.16
C SER A 136 20.58 10.99 13.90
N GLU A 137 19.38 11.33 13.40
CA GLU A 137 19.21 12.25 12.25
C GLU A 137 19.26 13.74 12.65
N SER A 138 19.26 14.04 13.95
CA SER A 138 19.19 15.41 14.51
C SER A 138 20.52 15.94 15.08
N THR A 139 21.58 15.14 15.03
CA THR A 139 22.96 15.50 15.38
C THR A 139 23.81 15.64 14.13
#